data_AF-A0A951XAE8-F1
#
_entry.id   AF-A0A951XAE8-F1
#
_cell.length_a   1.000
_cell.length_b   1.000
_cell.length_c   1.000
_cell.angle_alpha   90.00
_cell.angle_beta   90.00
_cell.angle_gamma   90.00
#
_symmetry.space_group_name_H-M   'P 1'
#
loop_
_entity.id
_entity.type
_entity.pdbx_description
1 polymer ?
#
loop_
_entity_poly.entity_id
_entity_poly.type
_entity_poly.pdbx_seq_one_letter_code
_entity_poly.pdbx_strand_id
1 'polypeptide(L)'
;MEDNSKLNRRKFLRNGGAALIGASVSGIFCNTPGERYHSNETGKRSAGTDDEKFQPDGWKMMYEKAVQYRKIDAHNHVGFPGLTPEAVNESCRRMGITKAACSFPGGKNPDEIRRNNDVILDAMKKFPDRILGQCYVNPTFKKESLEEIDRCMDKGMVMLGELYDAVKASDPLFYPVIEKCIDLKIPLMWHGVTTLGNWRPGYTPTNPPNSSVPEDFVEIGKRYPEAMIICGHIGGGGNWEYVCRVLRDSPTIFVDTSGSITDDGMIDMAVKYIGVDRLLFATDINYETGVGKIMNANISDEDRQKIFFDNFNNLLKKRGNHVN
;
A
#
# COMPACT_ATOMS: atom_id res chain seq x y z
N MET A 1 -43.02 2.21 -45.29
CA MET A 1 -43.87 1.02 -45.44
C MET A 1 -42.97 -0.21 -45.37
N GLU A 2 -43.37 -1.17 -44.52
CA GLU A 2 -42.90 -2.57 -44.37
C GLU A 2 -41.42 -2.76 -43.96
N ASP A 3 -41.05 -3.36 -42.82
CA ASP A 3 -41.50 -4.50 -42.00
C ASP A 3 -41.16 -5.91 -42.53
N ASN A 4 -40.49 -6.65 -41.62
CA ASN A 4 -40.34 -8.09 -41.45
C ASN A 4 -39.59 -8.96 -42.48
N SER A 5 -38.44 -9.49 -42.06
CA SER A 5 -38.30 -10.95 -41.95
C SER A 5 -37.35 -11.39 -40.83
N LYS A 6 -37.91 -12.14 -39.89
CA LYS A 6 -37.26 -12.73 -38.70
C LYS A 6 -36.29 -13.84 -39.11
N LEU A 7 -35.02 -13.72 -38.70
CA LEU A 7 -34.09 -14.85 -38.69
C LEU A 7 -34.30 -15.71 -37.43
N ASN A 8 -34.68 -16.95 -37.66
CA ASN A 8 -35.08 -17.96 -36.69
C ASN A 8 -33.86 -18.47 -35.88
N ARG A 9 -33.76 -18.07 -34.60
CA ARG A 9 -32.66 -18.38 -33.66
C ARG A 9 -32.44 -19.87 -33.35
N ARG A 10 -33.30 -20.80 -33.80
CA ARG A 10 -33.15 -22.24 -33.49
C ARG A 10 -32.28 -23.05 -34.46
N LYS A 11 -31.77 -22.45 -35.55
CA LYS A 11 -30.95 -23.19 -36.55
C LYS A 11 -29.44 -22.94 -36.48
N PHE A 12 -28.96 -22.02 -35.64
CA PHE A 12 -27.52 -21.75 -35.51
C PHE A 12 -26.79 -22.70 -34.54
N LEU A 13 -27.51 -23.47 -33.74
CA LEU A 13 -26.91 -24.37 -32.73
C LEU A 13 -26.80 -25.85 -33.14
N ARG A 14 -27.12 -26.23 -34.40
CA ARG A 14 -27.21 -27.65 -34.76
C ARG A 14 -26.03 -28.24 -35.54
N ASN A 15 -25.12 -27.44 -36.10
CA ASN A 15 -23.99 -27.97 -36.89
C ASN A 15 -22.64 -27.37 -36.44
N GLY A 16 -22.29 -27.60 -35.17
CA GLY A 16 -20.98 -27.28 -34.60
C GLY A 16 -20.62 -28.21 -33.44
N GLY A 17 -21.12 -29.45 -33.46
CA GLY A 17 -20.73 -30.49 -32.52
C GLY A 17 -19.45 -31.16 -33.00
N ALA A 18 -18.30 -30.59 -32.61
CA ALA A 18 -16.99 -31.26 -32.44
C ALA A 18 -15.84 -30.22 -32.42
N ALA A 19 -15.83 -29.27 -31.47
CA ALA A 19 -14.63 -28.46 -31.15
C ALA A 19 -14.72 -27.66 -29.82
N LEU A 20 -15.64 -27.97 -28.90
CA LEU A 20 -15.89 -27.15 -27.70
C LEU A 20 -15.87 -27.91 -26.36
N ILE A 21 -15.14 -29.03 -26.29
CA ILE A 21 -14.81 -29.73 -25.03
C ILE A 21 -13.34 -29.46 -24.66
N GLY A 22 -12.90 -28.19 -24.79
CA GLY A 22 -11.50 -27.81 -24.55
C GLY A 22 -11.28 -26.48 -23.82
N ALA A 23 -12.33 -25.76 -23.42
CA ALA A 23 -12.19 -24.40 -22.89
C ALA A 23 -13.12 -24.05 -21.72
N SER A 24 -13.61 -25.03 -20.96
CA SER A 24 -14.46 -24.76 -19.79
C SER A 24 -14.13 -25.60 -18.55
N VAL A 25 -12.88 -26.06 -18.41
CA VAL A 25 -12.39 -26.72 -17.18
C VAL A 25 -11.24 -25.93 -16.53
N SER A 26 -10.69 -24.90 -17.18
CA SER A 26 -9.66 -24.02 -16.60
C SER A 26 -10.18 -23.08 -15.51
N GLY A 27 -11.49 -22.91 -15.37
CA GLY A 27 -12.13 -22.17 -14.27
C GLY A 27 -12.23 -22.93 -12.94
N ILE A 28 -11.78 -24.19 -12.89
CA ILE A 28 -11.75 -25.03 -11.67
C ILE A 28 -10.32 -25.11 -11.07
N PHE A 29 -9.31 -24.51 -11.71
CA PHE A 29 -7.91 -24.52 -11.23
C PHE A 29 -7.36 -23.16 -10.76
N CYS A 30 -8.19 -22.12 -10.64
CA CYS A 30 -7.75 -20.82 -10.10
C CYS A 30 -7.64 -20.76 -8.56
N ASN A 31 -7.77 -21.89 -7.86
CA ASN A 31 -7.47 -22.04 -6.42
C ASN A 31 -6.45 -23.16 -6.20
N THR A 32 -5.41 -23.23 -7.02
CA THR A 32 -4.26 -24.10 -6.74
C THR A 32 -3.26 -23.30 -5.90
N PRO A 33 -2.99 -23.68 -4.64
CA PRO A 33 -1.91 -23.06 -3.86
C PRO A 33 -0.63 -23.15 -4.68
N GLY A 34 0.09 -22.04 -4.81
CA GLY A 34 1.36 -22.01 -5.53
C GLY A 34 2.26 -23.14 -5.02
N GLU A 35 2.82 -23.92 -5.94
CA GLU A 35 3.81 -24.93 -5.59
C GLU A 35 4.94 -24.26 -4.80
N ARG A 36 5.04 -24.60 -3.51
CA ARG A 36 6.17 -24.22 -2.65
C ARG A 36 7.43 -24.82 -3.26
N TYR A 37 8.23 -23.99 -3.91
CA TYR A 37 9.56 -24.37 -4.36
C TYR A 37 10.48 -24.52 -3.15
N HIS A 38 10.60 -25.75 -2.66
CA HIS A 38 11.78 -26.20 -1.93
C HIS A 38 12.52 -27.19 -2.82
N SER A 39 13.65 -26.76 -3.37
CA SER A 39 14.65 -27.67 -3.91
C SER A 39 15.16 -28.55 -2.78
N ASN A 40 14.91 -29.85 -2.85
CA ASN A 40 15.88 -30.88 -2.47
C ASN A 40 15.49 -32.22 -3.10
N GLU A 41 16.51 -32.87 -3.64
CA GLU A 41 16.49 -34.13 -4.36
C GLU A 41 15.85 -35.24 -3.51
N THR A 42 14.62 -35.63 -3.86
CA THR A 42 13.93 -36.93 -3.65
C THR A 42 12.43 -36.66 -3.63
N GLY A 43 11.86 -36.49 -4.82
CA GLY A 43 10.45 -36.17 -5.03
C GLY A 43 9.48 -37.26 -4.58
N LYS A 44 9.15 -37.27 -3.28
CA LYS A 44 7.90 -37.84 -2.76
C LYS A 44 7.19 -36.77 -1.94
N ARG A 45 6.06 -36.27 -2.48
CA ARG A 45 5.06 -35.55 -1.69
C ARG A 45 4.55 -36.51 -0.61
N SER A 46 4.75 -36.19 0.67
CA SER A 46 3.85 -36.72 1.69
C SER A 46 2.49 -36.06 1.45
N ALA A 47 1.52 -36.84 0.98
CA ALA A 47 0.12 -36.44 1.11
C ALA A 47 -0.11 -36.09 2.59
N GLY A 48 -0.73 -34.94 2.85
CA GLY A 48 -0.87 -34.37 4.19
C GLY A 48 -1.27 -35.41 5.22
N THR A 49 -0.34 -35.67 6.14
CA THR A 49 -0.56 -36.49 7.33
C THR A 49 -1.14 -35.58 8.42
N ASP A 50 -2.40 -35.82 8.79
CA ASP A 50 -3.04 -35.56 10.08
C ASP A 50 -3.04 -34.18 10.80
N ASP A 51 -2.44 -33.09 10.29
CA ASP A 51 -2.24 -31.87 11.12
C ASP A 51 -2.88 -30.53 10.69
N GLU A 52 -3.68 -30.44 9.62
CA GLU A 52 -4.45 -29.20 9.32
C GLU A 52 -5.81 -29.16 10.03
N LYS A 53 -5.80 -29.31 11.37
CA LYS A 53 -7.02 -29.12 12.17
C LYS A 53 -7.29 -27.63 12.35
N PHE A 54 -8.57 -27.22 12.21
CA PHE A 54 -9.02 -25.88 12.58
C PHE A 54 -8.49 -25.52 13.97
N GLN A 55 -7.79 -24.40 14.08
CA GLN A 55 -7.20 -23.93 15.32
C GLN A 55 -8.15 -22.93 16.00
N PRO A 56 -9.00 -23.36 16.96
CA PRO A 56 -10.00 -22.46 17.57
C PRO A 56 -9.39 -21.23 18.25
N ASP A 57 -8.15 -21.34 18.72
CA ASP A 57 -7.38 -20.25 19.35
C ASP A 57 -6.19 -19.77 18.51
N GLY A 58 -6.11 -20.15 17.22
CA GLY A 58 -4.99 -19.77 16.36
C GLY A 58 -4.78 -18.25 16.24
N TRP A 59 -5.87 -17.47 16.33
CA TRP A 59 -5.81 -16.02 16.35
C TRP A 59 -5.11 -15.46 17.60
N LYS A 60 -5.22 -16.11 18.77
CA LYS A 60 -4.55 -15.68 20.01
C LYS A 60 -3.05 -15.86 19.88
N MET A 61 -2.63 -17.03 19.41
CA MET A 61 -1.21 -17.31 19.17
C MET A 61 -0.60 -16.36 18.15
N MET A 62 -1.32 -16.08 17.05
CA MET A 62 -0.90 -15.10 16.05
C MET A 62 -0.78 -13.70 16.66
N TYR A 63 -1.76 -13.26 17.44
CA TYR A 63 -1.75 -11.96 18.11
C TYR A 63 -0.63 -11.84 19.14
N GLU A 64 -0.44 -12.84 20.00
CA GLU A 64 0.62 -12.88 21.00
C GLU A 64 2.01 -12.83 20.35
N LYS A 65 2.21 -13.56 19.25
CA LYS A 65 3.45 -13.45 18.46
C LYS A 65 3.56 -12.06 17.80
N ALA A 66 2.47 -11.54 17.25
CA ALA A 66 2.47 -10.26 16.55
C ALA A 66 2.93 -9.11 17.45
N VAL A 67 2.41 -9.01 18.67
CA VAL A 67 2.75 -7.91 19.59
C VAL A 67 4.19 -7.94 20.10
N GLN A 68 4.93 -9.04 19.92
CA GLN A 68 6.35 -9.14 20.25
C GLN A 68 7.25 -8.41 19.24
N TYR A 69 6.81 -8.27 17.98
CA TYR A 69 7.54 -7.48 16.99
C TYR A 69 7.37 -5.99 17.27
N ARG A 70 8.50 -5.26 17.28
CA ARG A 70 8.47 -3.80 17.16
C ARG A 70 8.00 -3.44 15.76
N LYS A 71 7.16 -2.40 15.66
CA LYS A 71 6.63 -1.94 14.38
C LYS A 71 6.63 -0.43 14.29
N ILE A 72 6.90 0.11 13.11
CA ILE A 72 6.65 1.51 12.78
C ILE A 72 5.68 1.50 11.62
N ASP A 73 4.50 2.04 11.84
CA ASP A 73 3.49 2.18 10.80
C ASP A 73 3.84 3.40 9.92
N ALA A 74 4.20 3.15 8.66
CA ALA A 74 4.64 4.17 7.71
C ALA A 74 3.48 5.00 7.12
N HIS A 75 2.23 4.58 7.29
CA HIS A 75 1.06 5.24 6.73
C HIS A 75 -0.12 5.14 7.69
N ASN A 76 -0.52 6.29 8.23
CA ASN A 76 -1.73 6.40 9.03
C ASN A 76 -2.35 7.80 8.91
N HIS A 77 -3.50 8.00 9.55
CA HIS A 77 -4.21 9.27 9.51
C HIS A 77 -4.74 9.72 10.88
N VAL A 78 -4.81 11.04 11.03
CA VAL A 78 -5.46 11.73 12.14
C VAL A 78 -6.31 12.86 11.56
N GLY A 79 -7.46 13.14 12.16
CA GLY A 79 -8.29 14.30 11.82
C GLY A 79 -9.52 13.97 10.97
N PHE A 80 -9.57 12.80 10.35
CA PHE A 80 -10.81 12.30 9.76
C PHE A 80 -11.84 11.87 10.83
N PRO A 81 -13.14 11.81 10.48
CA PRO A 81 -14.16 11.31 11.38
C PRO A 81 -13.80 9.94 11.98
N GLY A 82 -13.73 9.86 13.31
CA GLY A 82 -13.36 8.63 14.03
C GLY A 82 -11.86 8.38 14.20
N LEU A 83 -10.99 9.17 13.57
CA LEU A 83 -9.52 9.04 13.67
C LEU A 83 -8.92 10.14 14.53
N THR A 84 -9.24 10.12 15.82
CA THR A 84 -8.62 11.04 16.79
C THR A 84 -7.20 10.55 17.17
N PRO A 85 -6.31 11.44 17.65
CA PRO A 85 -5.00 11.02 18.15
C PRO A 85 -5.08 9.94 19.23
N GLU A 86 -6.10 9.96 20.09
CA GLU A 86 -6.34 8.94 21.13
C GLU A 86 -6.69 7.59 20.52
N ALA A 87 -7.55 7.58 19.50
CA ALA A 87 -7.95 6.35 18.82
C ALA A 87 -6.74 5.71 18.14
N VAL A 88 -5.93 6.50 17.43
CA VAL A 88 -4.68 6.04 16.81
C VAL A 88 -3.72 5.48 17.87
N ASN A 89 -3.54 6.20 18.99
CA ASN A 89 -2.66 5.73 20.07
C ASN A 89 -3.14 4.42 20.70
N GLU A 90 -4.45 4.25 20.91
CA GLU A 90 -5.03 3.03 21.45
C GLU A 90 -4.90 1.86 20.47
N SER A 91 -5.17 2.07 19.18
CA SER A 91 -4.98 1.04 18.14
C SER A 91 -3.52 0.61 18.04
N CYS A 92 -2.59 1.57 18.06
CA CYS A 92 -1.16 1.27 18.07
C CYS A 92 -0.75 0.47 19.31
N ARG A 93 -1.27 0.84 20.49
CA ARG A 93 -0.99 0.12 21.75
C ARG A 93 -1.47 -1.33 21.66
N ARG A 94 -2.68 -1.57 21.14
CA ARG A 94 -3.23 -2.93 20.98
C ARG A 94 -2.42 -3.77 20.01
N MET A 95 -1.94 -3.18 18.92
CA MET A 95 -1.23 -3.90 17.87
C MET A 95 0.29 -3.97 18.06
N GLY A 96 0.81 -3.44 19.17
CA GLY A 96 2.26 -3.38 19.44
C GLY A 96 3.01 -2.52 18.41
N ILE A 97 2.35 -1.49 17.87
CA ILE A 97 2.97 -0.51 16.96
C ILE A 97 3.67 0.52 17.83
N THR A 98 4.97 0.72 17.62
CA THR A 98 5.80 1.67 18.39
C THR A 98 5.42 3.11 18.03
N LYS A 99 5.44 3.45 16.74
CA LYS A 99 5.01 4.77 16.24
C LYS A 99 4.24 4.63 14.93
N ALA A 100 3.35 5.57 14.66
CA ALA A 100 2.63 5.68 13.40
C ALA A 100 2.89 7.05 12.76
N ALA A 101 3.21 7.05 11.48
CA ALA A 101 3.34 8.25 10.67
C ALA A 101 1.97 8.69 10.20
N CYS A 102 1.46 9.82 10.70
CA CYS A 102 0.10 10.28 10.47
C CYS A 102 0.04 11.50 9.56
N SER A 103 -0.95 11.53 8.67
CA SER A 103 -1.27 12.68 7.82
C SER A 103 -2.75 13.05 7.89
N PHE A 104 -3.09 14.27 7.47
CA PHE A 104 -4.48 14.68 7.22
C PHE A 104 -4.59 15.28 5.80
N PRO A 105 -4.62 14.43 4.76
CA PRO A 105 -4.58 14.89 3.39
C PRO A 105 -5.88 15.61 2.98
N GLY A 106 -5.73 16.60 2.10
CA GLY A 106 -6.82 17.39 1.53
C GLY A 106 -6.78 18.87 1.89
N GLY A 107 -7.80 19.61 1.44
CA GLY A 107 -7.91 21.06 1.56
C GLY A 107 -8.01 21.74 0.18
N LYS A 108 -8.87 22.76 0.06
CA LYS A 108 -9.16 23.44 -1.21
C LYS A 108 -8.22 24.60 -1.53
N ASN A 109 -7.48 25.07 -0.53
CA ASN A 109 -6.57 26.21 -0.62
C ASN A 109 -5.42 26.04 0.40
N PRO A 110 -4.34 26.83 0.28
CA PRO A 110 -3.18 26.74 1.18
C PRO A 110 -3.52 26.86 2.67
N ASP A 111 -4.48 27.70 3.05
CA ASP A 111 -4.85 27.89 4.46
C ASP A 111 -5.56 26.67 5.05
N GLU A 112 -6.38 25.97 4.26
CA GLU A 112 -6.99 24.69 4.66
C GLU A 112 -5.93 23.60 4.81
N ILE A 113 -5.01 23.49 3.85
CA ILE A 113 -3.90 22.51 3.89
C ILE A 113 -3.03 22.75 5.13
N ARG A 114 -2.67 24.01 5.40
CA ARG A 114 -1.89 24.38 6.59
C ARG A 114 -2.63 24.03 7.88
N ARG A 115 -3.94 24.30 7.97
CA ARG A 115 -4.76 23.90 9.13
C ARG A 115 -4.79 22.39 9.34
N ASN A 116 -4.87 21.60 8.27
CA ASN A 116 -4.81 20.15 8.35
C ASN A 116 -3.43 19.66 8.85
N ASN A 117 -2.34 20.26 8.36
CA ASN A 117 -0.99 19.98 8.90
C ASN A 117 -0.86 20.40 10.38
N ASP A 118 -1.51 21.48 10.81
CA ASP A 118 -1.51 21.91 12.22
C ASP A 118 -2.22 20.89 13.13
N VAL A 119 -3.28 20.23 12.65
CA VAL A 119 -3.91 19.10 13.38
C VAL A 119 -2.91 17.98 13.65
N ILE A 120 -2.05 17.65 12.68
CA ILE A 120 -1.00 16.64 12.85
C ILE A 120 0.07 17.11 13.83
N LEU A 121 0.48 18.38 13.77
CA LEU A 121 1.44 18.95 14.73
C LEU A 121 0.90 18.90 16.17
N ASP A 122 -0.38 19.17 16.36
CA ASP A 122 -0.99 19.08 17.69
C ASP A 122 -1.12 17.63 18.16
N ALA A 123 -1.39 16.69 17.25
CA ALA A 123 -1.36 15.25 17.55
C ALA A 123 0.05 14.77 17.96
N MET A 124 1.09 15.22 17.27
CA MET A 124 2.49 14.94 17.63
C MET A 124 2.84 15.48 19.02
N LYS A 125 2.43 16.70 19.37
CA LYS A 125 2.64 17.26 20.72
C LYS A 125 1.90 16.46 21.79
N LYS A 126 0.70 15.98 21.48
CA LYS A 126 -0.13 15.23 22.42
C LYS A 126 0.39 13.83 22.68
N PHE A 127 0.93 13.18 21.64
CA PHE A 127 1.47 11.83 21.72
C PHE A 127 2.86 11.74 21.07
N PRO A 128 3.89 12.40 21.64
CA PRO A 128 5.22 12.51 21.02
C PRO A 128 5.93 11.16 20.90
N ASP A 129 5.61 10.22 21.79
CA ASP A 129 6.15 8.86 21.75
C ASP A 129 5.44 7.96 20.74
N ARG A 130 4.32 8.40 20.16
CA ARG A 130 3.48 7.59 19.28
C ARG A 130 3.36 8.11 17.85
N ILE A 131 3.20 9.42 17.67
CA ILE A 131 2.83 10.00 16.38
C ILE A 131 4.06 10.63 15.74
N LEU A 132 4.38 10.19 14.53
CA LEU A 132 5.27 10.87 13.60
C LEU A 132 4.39 11.69 12.65
N GLY A 133 4.77 12.92 12.34
CA GLY A 133 4.00 13.75 11.41
C GLY A 133 4.43 13.57 9.96
N GLN A 134 3.45 13.48 9.07
CA GLN A 134 3.65 13.61 7.63
C GLN A 134 3.03 14.91 7.13
N CYS A 135 3.78 15.65 6.33
CA CYS A 135 3.32 16.90 5.72
C CYS A 135 2.52 16.59 4.45
N TYR A 136 1.29 17.09 4.38
CA TYR A 136 0.53 17.12 3.14
C TYR A 136 0.71 18.46 2.43
N VAL A 137 0.90 18.41 1.11
CA VAL A 137 0.95 19.59 0.22
C VAL A 137 0.21 19.31 -1.08
N ASN A 138 -0.18 20.37 -1.78
CA ASN A 138 -0.74 20.30 -3.12
C ASN A 138 0.14 21.12 -4.08
N PRO A 139 0.85 20.46 -5.02
CA PRO A 139 1.87 21.11 -5.84
C PRO A 139 1.32 22.18 -6.80
N THR A 140 0.00 22.26 -6.99
CA THR A 140 -0.64 23.36 -7.73
C THR A 140 -0.46 24.73 -7.04
N PHE A 141 -0.28 24.74 -5.72
CA PHE A 141 0.12 25.91 -4.94
C PHE A 141 1.64 25.90 -4.73
N LYS A 142 2.40 26.11 -5.82
CA LYS A 142 3.85 25.84 -5.87
C LYS A 142 4.63 26.53 -4.75
N LYS A 143 4.42 27.83 -4.54
CA LYS A 143 5.18 28.59 -3.54
C LYS A 143 4.81 28.14 -2.13
N GLU A 144 3.52 28.09 -1.85
CA GLU A 144 2.96 27.76 -0.55
C GLU A 144 3.30 26.34 -0.12
N SER A 145 3.34 25.40 -1.07
CA SER A 145 3.75 24.02 -0.80
C SER A 145 5.20 23.93 -0.37
N LEU A 146 6.11 24.62 -1.05
CA LEU A 146 7.54 24.60 -0.68
C LEU A 146 7.77 25.26 0.68
N GLU A 147 7.10 26.37 0.96
CA GLU A 147 7.15 27.05 2.27
C GLU A 147 6.53 26.20 3.38
N GLU A 148 5.45 25.48 3.10
CA GLU A 148 4.81 24.60 4.08
C GLU A 148 5.64 23.37 4.40
N ILE A 149 6.36 22.80 3.42
CA ILE A 149 7.34 21.73 3.65
C ILE A 149 8.40 22.23 4.65
N ASP A 150 9.00 23.40 4.43
CA ASP A 150 10.00 23.96 5.35
C ASP A 150 9.41 24.09 6.76
N ARG A 151 8.25 24.73 6.89
CA ARG A 151 7.58 24.94 8.19
C ARG A 151 7.28 23.62 8.92
N CYS A 152 6.74 22.63 8.21
CA CYS A 152 6.37 21.34 8.81
C CYS A 152 7.60 20.57 9.26
N MET A 153 8.66 20.57 8.46
CA MET A 153 9.90 19.90 8.80
C MET A 153 10.63 20.58 9.96
N ASP A 154 10.65 21.91 10.02
CA ASP A 154 11.19 22.67 11.16
C ASP A 154 10.44 22.39 12.46
N LYS A 155 9.15 22.02 12.36
CA LYS A 155 8.31 21.62 13.49
C LYS A 155 8.35 20.11 13.78
N GLY A 156 9.24 19.37 13.13
CA GLY A 156 9.55 17.98 13.45
C GLY A 156 8.73 16.93 12.69
N MET A 157 7.97 17.29 11.67
CA MET A 157 7.43 16.29 10.74
C MET A 157 8.59 15.60 10.02
N VAL A 158 8.41 14.32 9.67
CA VAL A 158 9.53 13.45 9.25
C VAL A 158 9.51 13.09 7.77
N MET A 159 8.38 13.30 7.08
CA MET A 159 8.18 12.93 5.68
C MET A 159 7.03 13.72 5.05
N LEU A 160 6.85 13.57 3.74
CA LEU A 160 5.65 13.98 3.03
C LEU A 160 4.70 12.80 2.85
N GLY A 161 3.41 13.07 3.03
CA GLY A 161 2.35 12.10 2.77
C GLY A 161 1.07 12.46 3.52
N GLU A 162 -0.07 11.90 3.13
CA GLU A 162 -0.29 11.14 1.90
C GLU A 162 -0.60 12.07 0.73
N LEU A 163 0.25 12.11 -0.29
CA LEU A 163 0.00 12.90 -1.50
C LEU A 163 -1.05 12.20 -2.37
N TYR A 164 -2.17 12.86 -2.66
CA TYR A 164 -3.40 12.17 -3.08
C TYR A 164 -3.72 12.35 -4.58
N ASP A 165 -4.58 13.32 -4.92
CA ASP A 165 -5.21 13.42 -6.24
C ASP A 165 -5.17 14.83 -6.85
N ALA A 166 -4.31 15.72 -6.35
CA ALA A 166 -4.15 17.04 -6.94
C ALA A 166 -3.70 16.94 -8.41
N VAL A 167 -2.62 16.16 -8.63
CA VAL A 167 -2.09 15.70 -9.91
C VAL A 167 -1.40 14.34 -9.68
N LYS A 168 -1.05 13.64 -10.76
CA LYS A 168 -0.32 12.37 -10.69
C LYS A 168 1.09 12.55 -10.13
N ALA A 169 1.67 11.51 -9.54
CA ALA A 169 3.04 11.54 -9.00
C ALA A 169 4.11 11.86 -10.08
N SER A 170 3.86 11.49 -11.34
CA SER A 170 4.71 11.77 -12.50
C SER A 170 4.59 13.21 -13.04
N ASP A 171 3.59 13.98 -12.57
CA ASP A 171 3.33 15.33 -13.07
C ASP A 171 4.48 16.29 -12.74
N PRO A 172 4.97 17.09 -13.71
CA PRO A 172 6.05 18.06 -13.50
C PRO A 172 5.83 19.06 -12.36
N LEU A 173 4.59 19.31 -11.94
CA LEU A 173 4.30 20.15 -10.77
C LEU A 173 4.92 19.59 -9.48
N PHE A 174 5.11 18.27 -9.36
CA PHE A 174 5.79 17.66 -8.21
C PHE A 174 7.31 17.74 -8.27
N TYR A 175 7.94 18.08 -9.41
CA TYR A 175 9.41 18.05 -9.52
C TYR A 175 10.10 18.93 -8.46
N PRO A 176 9.69 20.19 -8.23
CA PRO A 176 10.30 21.01 -7.18
C PRO A 176 10.08 20.45 -5.76
N VAL A 177 8.97 19.74 -5.54
CA VAL A 177 8.68 19.09 -4.26
C VAL A 177 9.61 17.89 -4.06
N ILE A 178 9.81 17.09 -5.09
CA ILE A 178 10.70 15.92 -5.06
C ILE A 178 12.15 16.35 -4.86
N GLU A 179 12.63 17.32 -5.63
CA GLU A 179 13.96 17.91 -5.48
C GLU A 179 14.20 18.40 -4.05
N LYS A 180 13.23 19.12 -3.47
CA LYS A 180 13.30 19.58 -2.08
C LYS A 180 13.38 18.42 -1.09
N CYS A 181 12.61 17.35 -1.29
CA CYS A 181 12.66 16.18 -0.40
C CYS A 181 13.98 15.40 -0.51
N ILE A 182 14.61 15.38 -1.69
CA ILE A 182 15.95 14.84 -1.89
C ILE A 182 16.96 15.64 -1.06
N ASP A 183 16.94 16.98 -1.17
CA ASP A 183 17.83 17.87 -0.42
C ASP A 183 17.66 17.69 1.10
N LEU A 184 16.42 17.58 1.54
CA LEU A 184 16.06 17.35 2.93
C LEU A 184 16.28 15.90 3.38
N LYS A 185 16.51 14.96 2.46
CA LYS A 185 16.62 13.51 2.70
C LYS A 185 15.40 12.93 3.41
N ILE A 186 14.19 13.33 3.02
CA ILE A 186 12.93 12.79 3.55
C ILE A 186 12.18 11.90 2.57
N PRO A 187 11.44 10.90 3.07
CA PRO A 187 10.53 10.12 2.24
C PRO A 187 9.36 10.94 1.72
N LEU A 188 8.81 10.52 0.58
CA LEU A 188 7.55 11.01 0.04
C LEU A 188 6.63 9.84 -0.27
N MET A 189 5.38 9.92 0.18
CA MET A 189 4.39 8.88 -0.04
C MET A 189 3.20 9.43 -0.81
N TRP A 190 2.81 8.71 -1.86
CA TRP A 190 1.59 8.97 -2.61
C TRP A 190 0.57 7.86 -2.43
N HIS A 191 -0.69 8.25 -2.49
CA HIS A 191 -1.80 7.34 -2.72
C HIS A 191 -1.61 6.61 -4.06
N GLY A 192 -1.29 5.32 -3.98
CA GLY A 192 -1.21 4.43 -5.13
C GLY A 192 -2.55 3.76 -5.38
N VAL A 193 -3.02 3.79 -6.63
CA VAL A 193 -4.21 3.04 -7.04
C VAL A 193 -3.89 2.12 -8.20
N THR A 194 -4.62 1.02 -8.31
CA THR A 194 -4.69 0.29 -9.58
C THR A 194 -6.02 0.56 -10.23
N THR A 195 -5.97 1.26 -11.36
CA THR A 195 -7.09 1.30 -12.27
C THR A 195 -7.06 -0.02 -13.06
N LEU A 196 -7.59 -1.10 -12.48
CA LEU A 196 -8.00 -2.29 -13.24
C LEU A 196 -8.97 -1.95 -14.38
N GLY A 197 -9.43 -0.70 -14.36
CA GLY A 197 -9.92 0.05 -15.47
C GLY A 197 -11.42 0.11 -15.38
N ASN A 198 -11.94 1.19 -15.94
CA ASN A 198 -13.37 1.42 -16.15
C ASN A 198 -13.95 0.43 -17.19
N TRP A 199 -13.38 -0.77 -17.31
CA TRP A 199 -13.64 -1.79 -18.32
C TRP A 199 -14.80 -2.71 -17.95
N ARG A 200 -15.34 -2.62 -16.72
CA ARG A 200 -16.61 -3.25 -16.38
C ARG A 200 -17.74 -2.26 -16.63
N PRO A 201 -18.55 -2.43 -17.70
CA PRO A 201 -19.70 -1.58 -17.93
C PRO A 201 -20.62 -1.60 -16.70
N GLY A 202 -20.99 -0.42 -16.21
CA GLY A 202 -21.89 -0.26 -15.06
C GLY A 202 -21.20 -0.03 -13.70
N TYR A 203 -19.87 -0.08 -13.62
CA TYR A 203 -19.12 0.37 -12.43
C TYR A 203 -18.56 1.77 -12.67
N THR A 204 -18.85 2.71 -11.77
CA THR A 204 -18.26 4.05 -11.78
C THR A 204 -16.77 3.95 -11.47
N PRO A 205 -15.91 4.81 -12.06
CA PRO A 205 -14.55 4.97 -11.58
C PRO A 205 -14.59 5.24 -10.08
N THR A 206 -13.96 4.39 -9.28
CA THR A 206 -13.92 4.57 -7.81
C THR A 206 -12.84 5.56 -7.39
N ASN A 207 -11.88 5.83 -8.28
CA ASN A 207 -10.71 6.63 -7.99
C ASN A 207 -10.81 7.99 -8.69
N PRO A 208 -10.36 9.08 -8.04
CA PRO A 208 -10.21 10.38 -8.68
C PRO A 208 -9.41 10.32 -10.01
N PRO A 209 -9.73 11.16 -11.01
CA PRO A 209 -9.05 11.14 -12.31
C PRO A 209 -7.53 11.31 -12.25
N ASN A 210 -7.04 12.01 -11.23
CA ASN A 210 -5.63 12.36 -11.04
C ASN A 210 -4.89 11.44 -10.06
N SER A 211 -5.49 10.32 -9.65
CA SER A 211 -4.80 9.33 -8.82
C SER A 211 -3.63 8.68 -9.57
N SER A 212 -2.56 8.39 -8.80
CA SER A 212 -1.32 7.83 -9.33
C SER A 212 -1.42 6.31 -9.50
N VAL A 213 -1.02 5.80 -10.66
CA VAL A 213 -0.95 4.36 -10.96
C VAL A 213 0.50 3.87 -10.89
N PRO A 214 0.77 2.56 -10.76
CA PRO A 214 2.14 2.02 -10.62
C PRO A 214 3.14 2.53 -11.68
N GLU A 215 2.68 2.78 -12.91
CA GLU A 215 3.49 3.34 -13.99
C GLU A 215 4.00 4.76 -13.69
N ASP A 216 3.19 5.58 -13.02
CA ASP A 216 3.59 6.93 -12.61
C ASP A 216 4.78 6.85 -11.62
N PHE A 217 4.79 5.83 -10.75
CA PHE A 217 5.90 5.55 -9.83
C PHE A 217 7.15 5.04 -10.57
N VAL A 218 6.99 4.20 -11.60
CA VAL A 218 8.12 3.76 -12.43
C VAL A 218 8.77 4.95 -13.16
N GLU A 219 7.95 5.85 -13.70
CA GLU A 219 8.43 7.04 -14.40
C GLU A 219 9.24 7.94 -13.45
N ILE A 220 8.66 8.29 -12.31
CA ILE A 220 9.30 9.20 -11.37
C ILE A 220 10.53 8.57 -10.68
N GLY A 221 10.50 7.26 -10.41
CA GLY A 221 11.64 6.52 -9.85
C GLY A 221 12.84 6.41 -10.80
N LYS A 222 12.60 6.43 -12.11
CA LYS A 222 13.66 6.54 -13.13
C LYS A 222 14.23 7.96 -13.22
N ARG A 223 13.37 8.96 -13.00
CA ARG A 223 13.76 10.37 -13.09
C ARG A 223 14.58 10.83 -11.88
N TYR A 224 14.16 10.41 -10.69
CA TYR A 224 14.76 10.79 -9.41
C TYR A 224 15.17 9.53 -8.62
N PRO A 225 16.18 8.77 -9.08
CA PRO A 225 16.60 7.54 -8.40
C PRO A 225 17.12 7.76 -6.97
N GLU A 226 17.51 8.98 -6.63
CA GLU A 226 17.93 9.40 -5.29
C GLU A 226 16.77 9.68 -4.32
N ALA A 227 15.55 9.88 -4.83
CA ALA A 227 14.38 10.13 -3.99
C ALA A 227 13.91 8.87 -3.27
N MET A 228 13.43 9.03 -2.04
CA MET A 228 12.82 7.94 -1.26
C MET A 228 11.30 7.93 -1.49
N ILE A 229 10.89 7.36 -2.62
CA ILE A 229 9.51 7.38 -3.08
C ILE A 229 8.77 6.13 -2.61
N ILE A 230 7.61 6.33 -1.98
CA ILE A 230 6.74 5.27 -1.47
C ILE A 230 5.45 5.25 -2.30
N CYS A 231 5.20 4.12 -2.95
CA CYS A 231 3.91 3.80 -3.57
C CYS A 231 2.97 3.28 -2.50
N GLY A 232 1.90 4.03 -2.27
CA GLY A 232 0.93 3.70 -1.25
C GLY A 232 0.05 2.50 -1.61
N HIS A 233 -0.42 1.79 -0.59
CA HIS A 233 -1.47 0.79 -0.63
C HIS A 233 -1.29 -0.36 -1.65
N ILE A 234 -0.35 -1.28 -1.41
CA ILE A 234 -0.32 -2.50 -2.23
C ILE A 234 -1.67 -3.26 -2.19
N GLY A 235 -2.42 -3.17 -1.08
CA GLY A 235 -3.77 -3.72 -0.92
C GLY A 235 -4.90 -2.71 -1.18
N GLY A 236 -4.68 -1.59 -1.85
CA GLY A 236 -5.60 -0.44 -1.97
C GLY A 236 -6.84 -0.61 -2.85
N GLY A 237 -7.51 -1.77 -2.85
CA GLY A 237 -8.78 -1.92 -3.57
C GLY A 237 -8.68 -2.29 -5.06
N GLY A 238 -7.48 -2.63 -5.56
CA GLY A 238 -7.34 -3.19 -6.91
C GLY A 238 -6.28 -4.30 -7.01
N ASN A 239 -5.73 -4.51 -8.20
CA ASN A 239 -4.90 -5.67 -8.51
C ASN A 239 -3.47 -5.53 -7.95
N TRP A 240 -3.26 -6.07 -6.76
CA TRP A 240 -1.97 -6.07 -6.08
C TRP A 240 -0.92 -6.89 -6.85
N GLU A 241 -1.31 -7.93 -7.61
CA GLU A 241 -0.38 -8.66 -8.48
C GLU A 241 0.17 -7.77 -9.60
N TYR A 242 -0.67 -6.87 -10.12
CA TYR A 242 -0.33 -5.89 -11.15
C TYR A 242 0.65 -4.87 -10.60
N VAL A 243 0.42 -4.35 -9.39
CA VAL A 243 1.37 -3.48 -8.69
C VAL A 243 2.73 -4.16 -8.58
N CYS A 244 2.76 -5.40 -8.07
CA CYS A 244 4.00 -6.19 -7.98
C CYS A 244 4.67 -6.34 -9.34
N ARG A 245 3.90 -6.67 -10.38
CA ARG A 245 4.42 -6.87 -11.74
C ARG A 245 5.05 -5.60 -12.32
N VAL A 246 4.43 -4.44 -12.12
CA VAL A 246 4.91 -3.16 -12.66
C VAL A 246 6.11 -2.63 -11.87
N LEU A 247 6.11 -2.78 -10.54
CA LEU A 247 7.15 -2.21 -9.67
C LEU A 247 8.37 -3.14 -9.45
N ARG A 248 8.33 -4.40 -9.91
CA ARG A 248 9.43 -5.36 -9.74
C ARG A 248 10.77 -4.84 -10.26
N ASP A 249 10.77 -4.16 -11.40
CA ASP A 249 11.96 -3.66 -12.10
C ASP A 249 12.28 -2.20 -11.77
N SER A 250 11.67 -1.66 -10.69
CA SER A 250 11.81 -0.27 -10.23
C SER A 250 12.49 -0.24 -8.85
N PRO A 251 13.81 -0.46 -8.76
CA PRO A 251 14.52 -0.72 -7.50
C PRO A 251 14.55 0.47 -6.53
N THR A 252 14.17 1.67 -6.98
CA THR A 252 14.16 2.90 -6.17
C THR A 252 12.80 3.18 -5.53
N ILE A 253 11.77 2.39 -5.87
CA ILE A 253 10.42 2.56 -5.34
C ILE A 253 10.16 1.61 -4.17
N PHE A 254 9.80 2.19 -3.03
CA PHE A 254 9.29 1.48 -1.85
C PHE A 254 7.78 1.28 -1.98
N VAL A 255 7.25 0.27 -1.32
CA VAL A 255 5.81 -0.05 -1.35
C VAL A 255 5.31 -0.23 0.07
N ASP A 256 4.24 0.46 0.41
CA ASP A 256 3.57 0.25 1.69
C ASP A 256 2.60 -0.96 1.63
N THR A 257 2.45 -1.66 2.75
CA THR A 257 1.64 -2.88 2.83
C THR A 257 0.15 -2.65 3.15
N SER A 258 -0.28 -1.41 3.28
CA SER A 258 -1.64 -1.03 3.69
C SER A 258 -2.67 -1.24 2.56
N GLY A 259 -3.90 -0.80 2.82
CA GLY A 259 -5.06 -0.96 1.94
C GLY A 259 -6.06 -2.01 2.42
N SER A 260 -7.26 -1.95 1.85
CA SER A 260 -8.46 -2.68 2.29
C SER A 260 -8.55 -4.14 1.83
N ILE A 261 -7.80 -4.53 0.79
CA ILE A 261 -7.73 -5.93 0.31
C ILE A 261 -6.74 -6.72 1.16
N THR A 262 -7.13 -7.95 1.52
CA THR A 262 -6.33 -8.88 2.32
C THR A 262 -6.39 -10.27 1.71
N ASP A 263 -5.77 -10.42 0.53
CA ASP A 263 -5.66 -11.69 -0.17
C ASP A 263 -4.46 -12.50 0.36
N ASP A 264 -4.61 -13.83 0.38
CA ASP A 264 -3.53 -14.73 0.73
C ASP A 264 -2.40 -14.67 -0.31
N GLY A 265 -1.15 -14.80 0.14
CA GLY A 265 0.04 -14.72 -0.74
C GLY A 265 0.41 -13.32 -1.23
N MET A 266 -0.32 -12.26 -0.87
CA MET A 266 -0.02 -10.88 -1.29
C MET A 266 1.38 -10.44 -0.89
N ILE A 267 1.71 -10.61 0.40
CA ILE A 267 3.01 -10.22 0.94
C ILE A 267 4.11 -11.15 0.41
N ASP A 268 3.83 -12.44 0.26
CA ASP A 268 4.75 -13.44 -0.31
C ASP A 268 5.17 -13.05 -1.74
N MET A 269 4.20 -12.65 -2.58
CA MET A 269 4.47 -12.18 -3.93
C MET A 269 5.25 -10.87 -3.93
N ALA A 270 4.90 -9.93 -3.05
CA ALA A 270 5.61 -8.68 -2.89
C ALA A 270 7.07 -8.93 -2.49
N VAL A 271 7.33 -9.79 -1.52
CA VAL A 271 8.70 -10.18 -1.15
C VAL A 271 9.43 -10.85 -2.31
N LYS A 272 8.77 -11.73 -3.06
CA LYS A 272 9.37 -12.42 -4.21
C LYS A 272 9.77 -11.49 -5.37
N TYR A 273 8.92 -10.54 -5.73
CA TYR A 273 9.11 -9.72 -6.95
C TYR A 273 9.56 -8.29 -6.68
N ILE A 274 9.16 -7.70 -5.55
CA ILE A 274 9.59 -6.35 -5.15
C ILE A 274 10.87 -6.47 -4.29
N GLY A 275 10.92 -7.46 -3.40
CA GLY A 275 12.04 -7.66 -2.48
C GLY A 275 11.76 -7.05 -1.11
N VAL A 276 12.13 -7.79 -0.06
CA VAL A 276 11.82 -7.47 1.33
C VAL A 276 12.27 -6.06 1.75
N ASP A 277 13.44 -5.61 1.31
CA ASP A 277 14.03 -4.33 1.75
C ASP A 277 13.28 -3.09 1.22
N ARG A 278 12.35 -3.27 0.28
CA ARG A 278 11.52 -2.19 -0.29
C ARG A 278 10.10 -2.17 0.26
N LEU A 279 9.73 -3.11 1.13
CA LEU A 279 8.40 -3.17 1.73
C LEU A 279 8.36 -2.46 3.07
N LEU A 280 7.35 -1.61 3.27
CA LEU A 280 7.14 -0.83 4.48
C LEU A 280 5.84 -1.24 5.15
N PHE A 281 5.90 -1.66 6.41
CA PHE A 281 4.69 -1.91 7.17
C PHE A 281 3.85 -0.64 7.27
N ALA A 282 2.60 -0.77 6.89
CA ALA A 282 1.64 0.31 6.88
C ALA A 282 0.23 -0.24 7.15
N THR A 283 -0.56 0.49 7.94
CA THR A 283 -1.95 0.10 8.22
C THR A 283 -2.98 0.95 7.50
N ASP A 284 -2.62 2.17 7.10
CA ASP A 284 -3.55 3.23 6.71
C ASP A 284 -4.52 3.50 7.88
N ILE A 285 -5.60 2.73 7.99
CA ILE A 285 -6.49 2.72 9.17
C ILE A 285 -6.93 1.31 9.56
N ASN A 286 -6.40 0.29 8.89
CA ASN A 286 -6.80 -1.11 9.01
C ASN A 286 -5.79 -1.89 9.85
N TYR A 287 -5.74 -1.62 11.16
CA TYR A 287 -4.69 -2.09 12.06
C TYR A 287 -4.58 -3.61 12.16
N GLU A 288 -5.69 -4.29 12.43
CA GLU A 288 -5.74 -5.74 12.64
C GLU A 288 -5.36 -6.50 11.36
N THR A 289 -5.93 -6.10 10.22
CA THR A 289 -5.63 -6.73 8.93
C THR A 289 -4.23 -6.35 8.44
N GLY A 290 -3.77 -5.12 8.70
CA GLY A 290 -2.43 -4.63 8.46
C GLY A 290 -1.36 -5.48 9.14
N VAL A 291 -1.54 -5.80 10.42
CA VAL A 291 -0.63 -6.71 11.12
C VAL A 291 -0.83 -8.16 10.68
N GLY A 292 -2.09 -8.59 10.57
CA GLY A 292 -2.45 -9.96 10.21
C GLY A 292 -1.86 -10.42 8.89
N LYS A 293 -1.87 -9.59 7.84
CA LYS A 293 -1.31 -9.94 6.53
C LYS A 293 0.20 -10.24 6.59
N ILE A 294 0.95 -9.48 7.40
CA ILE A 294 2.40 -9.69 7.59
C ILE A 294 2.67 -10.94 8.42
N MET A 295 1.81 -11.22 9.41
CA MET A 295 1.91 -12.41 10.23
C MET A 295 1.56 -13.69 9.47
N ASN A 296 0.62 -13.62 8.53
CA ASN A 296 0.19 -14.73 7.70
C ASN A 296 1.19 -15.06 6.57
N ALA A 297 2.00 -14.10 6.15
CA ALA A 297 2.99 -14.27 5.08
C ALA A 297 4.02 -15.36 5.41
N ASN A 298 4.34 -16.23 4.46
CA ASN A 298 5.33 -17.29 4.60
C ASN A 298 6.76 -16.75 4.40
N ILE A 299 7.19 -15.92 5.34
CA ILE A 299 8.49 -15.24 5.38
C ILE A 299 9.22 -15.50 6.69
N SER A 300 10.54 -15.36 6.69
CA SER A 300 11.36 -15.55 7.89
C SER A 300 11.05 -14.48 8.95
N ASP A 301 11.45 -14.73 10.19
CA ASP A 301 11.28 -13.75 11.27
C ASP A 301 12.15 -12.51 11.06
N GLU A 302 13.31 -12.64 10.42
CA GLU A 302 14.18 -11.52 10.02
C GLU A 302 13.53 -10.65 8.95
N ASP A 303 12.97 -11.25 7.89
CA ASP A 303 12.26 -10.50 6.85
C ASP A 303 11.03 -9.80 7.42
N ARG A 304 10.32 -10.46 8.34
CA ARG A 304 9.19 -9.87 9.04
C ARG A 304 9.61 -8.64 9.88
N GLN A 305 10.73 -8.73 10.59
CA GLN A 305 11.30 -7.63 11.36
C GLN A 305 11.71 -6.44 10.45
N LYS A 306 12.28 -6.73 9.28
CA LYS A 306 12.61 -5.70 8.29
C LYS A 306 11.38 -4.91 7.83
N ILE A 307 10.33 -5.63 7.44
CA ILE A 307 9.09 -5.01 6.96
C ILE A 307 8.42 -4.22 8.08
N PHE A 308 8.32 -4.79 9.28
CA PHE A 308 7.66 -4.13 10.42
C PHE A 308 8.39 -2.87 10.89
N PHE A 309 9.72 -2.84 10.84
CA PHE A 309 10.47 -1.80 11.54
C PHE A 309 11.67 -1.29 10.75
N ASP A 310 12.61 -2.16 10.38
CA ASP A 310 13.95 -1.72 10.00
C ASP A 310 13.94 -0.90 8.70
N ASN A 311 13.15 -1.31 7.71
CA ASN A 311 13.12 -0.65 6.40
C ASN A 311 12.69 0.81 6.53
N PHE A 312 11.55 1.08 7.17
CA PHE A 312 11.07 2.45 7.32
C PHE A 312 11.99 3.26 8.25
N ASN A 313 12.47 2.67 9.35
CA ASN A 313 13.43 3.34 10.24
C ASN A 313 14.73 3.73 9.51
N ASN A 314 15.19 2.90 8.57
CA ASN A 314 16.38 3.18 7.77
C ASN A 314 16.17 4.35 6.80
N LEU A 315 14.96 4.56 6.29
CA LEU A 315 14.63 5.76 5.51
C LEU A 315 14.67 7.02 6.38
N LEU A 316 14.05 6.97 7.56
CA LEU A 316 14.05 8.09 8.51
C LEU A 316 15.49 8.50 8.91
N LYS A 317 16.37 7.50 9.12
CA LYS A 317 17.77 7.73 9.53
C LYS A 317 18.56 8.58 8.55
N LYS A 318 18.18 8.64 7.26
CA LYS A 318 18.89 9.46 6.26
C LYS A 318 18.84 10.96 6.56
N ARG A 319 17.82 11.44 7.29
CA ARG A 319 17.73 12.81 7.81
C ARG A 319 18.16 12.92 9.29
N GLY A 320 18.56 11.83 9.93
CA GLY A 320 18.82 11.77 11.37
C GLY A 320 17.57 11.54 12.22
N ASN A 321 16.38 11.40 11.61
CA ASN A 321 15.18 10.95 12.31
C ASN A 321 15.29 9.45 12.58
N HIS A 322 14.84 8.96 13.73
CA HIS A 322 14.78 7.51 13.97
C HIS A 322 13.89 7.20 15.16
N VAL A 323 13.38 5.97 15.17
CA VAL A 323 12.69 5.39 16.32
C VAL A 323 13.71 4.51 17.05
N ASN A 324 14.05 4.92 18.27
CA ASN A 324 14.90 4.17 19.20
C ASN A 324 14.13 3.00 19.77
#